data_AF-A0A7G9BS47-F1
#
_entry.id   AF-A0A7G9BS47-F1
#
_cell.length_a   1.000
_cell.length_b   1.000
_cell.length_c   1.000
_cell.angle_alpha   90.00
_cell.angle_beta   90.00
_cell.angle_gamma   90.00
#
_symmetry.space_group_name_H-M   'P 1'
#
loop_
_entity.id
_entity.type
_entity.pdbx_description
1 polymer ?
#
loop_
_entity_poly.entity_id
_entity_poly.type
_entity_poly.pdbx_seq_one_letter_code
_entity_poly.pdbx_strand_id
1 'polypeptide(L)'
;MNWFKYSKKKGLEDDDVLLERYRATGDLVVLGQLFERHAEMVYYVCFRYLRDSERSKDAVMQIFEELVVKVNKQEIKRFVTWLYVLSRNHCLMQIRSEKKMQYVSLDEFVEFPINKHPEESDEREGALSALERCIEKLPERQKKSVDLFFLNEKCYKEIVDITGYSLKEVKSYIQNGKRNLKICMEKNREA
;
A
#
# COMPACT_ATOMS: atom_id res chain seq x y z
N MET A 1 11.22 21.43 7.41
CA MET A 1 11.65 20.25 8.20
C MET A 1 12.67 19.47 7.39
N ASN A 2 13.85 19.21 7.95
CA ASN A 2 14.94 18.55 7.24
C ASN A 2 14.94 17.06 7.55
N TRP A 3 14.18 16.29 6.76
CA TRP A 3 13.97 14.84 6.93
C TRP A 3 15.23 13.99 6.64
N PHE A 4 16.30 14.61 6.11
CA PHE A 4 17.43 13.92 5.46
C PHE A 4 18.71 13.82 6.29
N LYS A 5 18.67 14.07 7.61
CA LYS A 5 19.86 13.94 8.46
C LYS A 5 19.54 13.30 9.79
N TYR A 6 19.42 11.97 9.82
CA TYR A 6 19.94 11.17 10.94
C TYR A 6 20.00 9.67 10.58
N SER A 7 21.14 9.22 10.05
CA SER A 7 21.49 7.79 10.02
C SER A 7 22.78 7.58 10.82
N LYS A 8 22.62 7.35 12.14
CA LYS A 8 23.32 6.31 12.92
C LYS A 8 23.03 6.44 14.42
N LYS A 9 22.38 5.38 14.93
CA LYS A 9 22.48 4.78 16.27
C LYS A 9 22.68 5.73 17.47
N LYS A 10 21.60 5.98 18.21
CA LYS A 10 21.67 6.28 19.64
C LYS A 10 20.50 5.62 20.38
N GLY A 11 20.76 4.45 20.98
CA GLY A 11 19.95 3.84 22.06
C GLY A 11 18.47 3.55 21.76
N LEU A 12 18.14 3.05 20.57
CA LEU A 12 16.78 3.05 20.03
C LEU A 12 15.97 1.85 20.55
N GLU A 13 14.97 2.11 21.41
CA GLU A 13 13.91 1.15 21.74
C GLU A 13 13.30 0.54 20.47
N ASP A 14 12.88 -0.72 20.52
CA ASP A 14 12.27 -1.40 19.38
C ASP A 14 11.04 -0.64 18.84
N ASP A 15 10.76 -0.75 17.55
CA ASP A 15 9.61 -0.12 16.91
C ASP A 15 8.30 -0.54 17.60
N ASP A 16 8.24 -1.80 18.04
CA ASP A 16 7.11 -2.34 18.80
C ASP A 16 6.96 -1.65 20.16
N VAL A 17 8.06 -1.31 20.84
CA VAL A 17 8.04 -0.60 22.13
C VAL A 17 7.58 0.85 21.96
N LEU A 18 8.02 1.54 20.91
CA LEU A 18 7.53 2.89 20.58
C LEU A 18 6.04 2.86 20.22
N LEU A 19 5.61 1.87 19.44
CA LEU A 19 4.22 1.72 19.03
C LEU A 19 3.30 1.48 20.22
N GLU A 20 3.66 0.56 21.13
CA GLU A 20 2.85 0.25 22.31
C GLU A 20 2.80 1.43 23.29
N ARG A 21 3.92 2.14 23.49
CA ARG A 21 3.91 3.36 24.29
C ARG A 21 3.01 4.43 23.68
N TYR A 22 3.08 4.65 22.37
CA TYR A 22 2.17 5.60 21.71
C TYR A 22 0.71 5.19 21.90
N ARG A 23 0.37 3.91 21.76
CA ARG A 23 -0.98 3.39 22.00
C ARG A 23 -1.46 3.65 23.43
N ALA A 24 -0.56 3.57 24.41
CA ALA A 24 -0.89 3.80 25.81
C ALA A 24 -1.01 5.30 26.16
N THR A 25 -0.18 6.17 25.59
CA THR A 25 -0.08 7.57 25.99
C THR A 25 -0.77 8.56 25.06
N GLY A 26 -0.94 8.20 23.78
CA GLY A 26 -1.34 9.13 22.72
C GLY A 26 -0.29 10.19 22.38
N ASP A 27 0.94 10.07 22.89
CA ASP A 27 1.99 11.09 22.73
C ASP A 27 2.54 11.13 21.30
N LEU A 28 2.20 12.20 20.56
CA LEU A 28 2.64 12.41 19.19
C LEU A 28 4.17 12.51 19.04
N VAL A 29 4.90 12.87 20.10
CA VAL A 29 6.37 12.86 20.08
C VAL A 29 6.89 11.44 19.91
N VAL A 30 6.29 10.47 20.61
CA VAL A 30 6.66 9.04 20.49
C VAL A 30 6.32 8.51 19.10
N LEU A 31 5.15 8.86 18.55
CA LEU A 31 4.79 8.47 17.20
C LEU A 31 5.70 9.11 16.14
N GLY A 32 6.07 10.38 16.34
CA GLY A 32 7.02 11.10 15.50
C GLY A 32 8.37 10.39 15.45
N GLN A 33 8.90 9.98 16.61
CA GLN A 33 10.15 9.21 16.68
C GLN A 33 10.07 7.88 15.94
N LEU A 34 8.94 7.16 16.06
CA LEU A 34 8.72 5.91 15.35
C LEU A 34 8.66 6.15 13.83
N PHE A 35 7.93 7.17 13.39
CA PHE A 35 7.78 7.50 11.98
C PHE A 35 9.07 7.99 11.33
N GLU A 36 9.84 8.83 12.04
CA GLU A 36 11.09 9.42 11.54
C GLU A 36 12.10 8.34 11.12
N ARG A 37 12.16 7.21 11.84
CA ARG A 37 13.00 6.05 11.49
C ARG A 37 12.71 5.47 10.11
N HIS A 38 11.48 5.63 9.62
CA HIS A 38 10.99 5.06 8.37
C HIS A 38 10.60 6.12 7.33
N ALA A 39 10.76 7.40 7.64
CA ALA A 39 10.31 8.50 6.80
C ALA A 39 10.98 8.49 5.41
N GLU A 40 12.25 8.10 5.34
CA GLU A 40 12.97 7.92 4.08
C GLU A 40 12.32 6.84 3.18
N MET A 41 11.97 5.68 3.77
CA MET A 41 11.24 4.62 3.06
C MET A 41 9.88 5.12 2.57
N VAL A 42 9.12 5.83 3.41
CA VAL A 42 7.82 6.38 3.05
C VAL A 42 7.97 7.36 1.87
N TYR A 43 8.94 8.28 1.93
CA TYR A 43 9.22 9.22 0.85
C TYR A 43 9.56 8.50 -0.46
N TYR A 44 10.44 7.49 -0.43
CA TYR A 44 10.77 6.73 -1.64
C TYR A 44 9.59 5.97 -2.24
N VAL A 45 8.71 5.42 -1.39
CA VAL A 45 7.45 4.83 -1.87
C VAL A 45 6.61 5.89 -2.55
N CYS A 46 6.39 7.05 -1.91
CA CYS A 46 5.63 8.15 -2.50
C CYS A 46 6.21 8.60 -3.84
N PHE A 47 7.52 8.85 -3.89
CA PHE A 47 8.20 9.30 -5.10
C PHE A 47 8.12 8.30 -6.24
N ARG A 48 8.23 6.99 -5.94
CA ARG A 48 8.10 5.92 -6.95
C ARG A 48 6.74 5.94 -7.63
N TYR A 49 5.66 6.23 -6.90
CA TYR A 49 4.29 6.23 -7.43
C TYR A 49 3.90 7.59 -8.02
N LEU A 50 4.17 8.69 -7.32
CA LEU A 50 3.72 10.03 -7.70
C LEU A 50 4.65 10.70 -8.72
N ARG A 51 5.93 10.31 -8.77
CA ARG A 51 6.97 10.85 -9.67
C ARG A 51 7.14 12.38 -9.59
N ASP A 52 6.73 12.97 -8.47
CA ASP A 52 6.80 14.39 -8.20
C ASP A 52 7.29 14.61 -6.77
N SER A 53 8.33 15.45 -6.62
CA SER A 53 9.01 15.66 -5.33
C SER A 53 8.13 16.34 -4.30
N GLU A 54 7.42 17.41 -4.67
CA GLU A 54 6.59 18.19 -3.75
C GLU A 54 5.37 17.38 -3.32
N ARG A 55 4.69 16.74 -4.28
CA ARG A 55 3.57 15.85 -3.97
C ARG A 55 3.98 14.67 -3.10
N SER A 56 5.21 14.18 -3.25
CA SER A 56 5.71 13.10 -2.40
C SER A 56 5.95 13.56 -0.97
N LYS A 57 6.44 14.79 -0.77
CA LYS A 57 6.58 15.38 0.58
C LYS A 57 5.21 15.60 1.22
N ASP A 58 4.24 16.09 0.46
CA ASP A 58 2.87 16.27 0.95
C ASP A 58 2.24 14.93 1.34
N ALA A 59 2.40 13.89 0.52
CA ALA A 59 1.91 12.55 0.81
C ALA A 59 2.54 11.96 2.08
N VAL A 60 3.84 12.19 2.32
CA VAL A 60 4.52 11.78 3.57
C VAL A 60 3.82 12.39 4.79
N MET A 61 3.47 13.69 4.73
CA MET A 61 2.77 14.37 5.81
C MET A 61 1.36 13.81 6.03
N GLN A 62 0.61 13.60 4.94
CA GLN A 62 -0.74 13.02 5.01
C GLN A 62 -0.73 11.57 5.54
N ILE A 63 0.29 10.79 5.20
CA ILE A 63 0.47 9.43 5.74
C ILE A 63 0.73 9.48 7.26
N PHE A 64 1.50 10.47 7.74
CA PHE A 64 1.67 10.67 9.18
C PHE A 64 0.34 11.03 9.87
N GLU A 65 -0.51 11.85 9.26
CA GLU A 65 -1.85 12.13 9.79
C GLU A 65 -2.73 10.87 9.84
N GLU A 66 -2.71 10.05 8.78
CA GLU A 66 -3.41 8.77 8.77
C GLU A 66 -2.89 7.81 9.85
N LEU A 67 -1.58 7.87 10.14
CA LEU A 67 -0.91 7.03 11.12
C LEU A 67 -1.51 7.23 12.51
N VAL A 68 -1.68 8.48 12.94
CA VAL A 68 -2.24 8.89 14.25
C VAL A 68 -3.54 8.14 14.58
N VAL A 69 -4.38 7.93 13.56
CA VAL A 69 -5.68 7.28 13.74
C VAL A 69 -5.59 5.76 13.55
N LYS A 70 -4.84 5.29 12.54
CA LYS A 70 -4.89 3.89 12.12
C LYS A 70 -4.15 2.93 13.04
N VAL A 71 -3.05 3.38 13.66
CA VAL A 71 -2.26 2.49 14.53
C VAL A 71 -3.01 2.02 15.78
N ASN A 72 -4.02 2.77 16.23
CA ASN A 72 -4.90 2.40 17.34
C ASN A 72 -6.05 1.47 16.94
N LYS A 73 -6.31 1.32 15.63
CA LYS A 73 -7.47 0.58 15.10
C LYS A 73 -7.10 -0.74 14.45
N GLN A 74 -5.81 -1.03 14.30
CA GLN A 74 -5.33 -2.18 13.52
C GLN A 74 -4.32 -2.98 14.33
N GLU A 75 -4.42 -4.31 14.23
CA GLU A 75 -3.37 -5.20 14.70
C GLU A 75 -2.15 -5.06 13.77
N ILE A 76 -1.02 -4.63 14.32
CA ILE A 76 0.23 -4.39 13.57
C ILE A 76 1.25 -5.39 14.09
N LYS A 77 1.61 -6.37 13.25
CA LYS A 77 2.63 -7.39 13.59
C LYS A 77 4.06 -6.94 13.32
N ARG A 78 4.23 -6.03 12.36
CA ARG A 78 5.52 -5.44 11.99
C ARG A 78 5.26 -4.05 11.43
N PHE A 79 5.64 -3.03 12.18
CA PHE A 79 5.33 -1.64 11.85
C PHE A 79 5.81 -1.23 10.46
N VAL A 80 7.07 -1.50 10.12
CA VAL A 80 7.66 -1.12 8.82
C VAL A 80 6.92 -1.72 7.61
N THR A 81 6.51 -2.99 7.69
CA THR A 81 5.76 -3.65 6.59
C THR A 81 4.37 -3.07 6.45
N TRP A 82 3.71 -2.80 7.57
CA TRP A 82 2.39 -2.19 7.58
C TRP A 82 2.43 -0.75 7.03
N LEU A 83 3.44 0.03 7.43
CA LEU A 83 3.65 1.40 6.98
C LEU A 83 3.93 1.45 5.47
N TYR A 84 4.76 0.56 4.93
CA TYR A 84 4.97 0.44 3.49
C TYR A 84 3.66 0.25 2.71
N VAL A 85 2.79 -0.65 3.21
CA VAL A 85 1.47 -0.91 2.58
C VAL A 85 0.56 0.31 2.70
N LEU A 86 0.55 0.99 3.84
CA LEU A 86 -0.20 2.23 4.03
C LEU A 86 0.24 3.29 3.01
N SER A 87 1.54 3.55 2.90
CA SER A 87 2.11 4.56 2.01
C SER A 87 1.82 4.27 0.54
N ARG A 88 2.00 3.01 0.12
CA ARG A 88 1.64 2.57 -1.24
C ARG A 88 0.16 2.82 -1.53
N ASN A 89 -0.72 2.43 -0.62
CA ASN A 89 -2.16 2.57 -0.81
C ASN A 89 -2.59 4.05 -0.84
N HIS A 90 -1.96 4.89 -0.01
CA HIS A 90 -2.19 6.33 0.01
C HIS A 90 -1.86 6.95 -1.36
N CYS A 91 -0.69 6.66 -1.92
CA CYS A 91 -0.27 7.18 -3.22
C CYS A 91 -1.19 6.71 -4.36
N LEU A 92 -1.57 5.43 -4.36
CA LEU A 92 -2.52 4.89 -5.34
C LEU A 92 -3.89 5.55 -5.25
N MET A 93 -4.35 5.87 -4.04
CA MET A 93 -5.61 6.59 -3.82
C MET A 93 -5.53 8.01 -4.39
N GLN A 94 -4.43 8.74 -4.16
CA GLN A 94 -4.22 10.08 -4.69
C GLN A 94 -4.20 10.10 -6.24
N ILE A 95 -3.46 9.16 -6.85
CA ILE A 95 -3.43 9.00 -8.32
C ILE A 95 -4.83 8.73 -8.86
N ARG A 96 -5.64 7.92 -8.16
CA ARG A 96 -7.01 7.63 -8.58
C ARG A 96 -7.91 8.86 -8.49
N SER A 97 -7.83 9.64 -7.42
CA SER A 97 -8.63 10.87 -7.29
C SER A 97 -8.28 11.88 -8.38
N GLU A 98 -7.02 12.00 -8.74
CA GLU A 98 -6.57 12.89 -9.81
C GLU A 98 -7.04 12.43 -11.18
N LYS A 99 -6.95 11.12 -11.48
CA LYS A 99 -7.51 10.57 -12.72
C LYS A 99 -9.01 10.81 -12.81
N LYS A 100 -9.76 10.64 -11.71
CA LYS A 100 -11.20 10.95 -11.67
C LYS A 100 -11.48 12.43 -11.93
N MET A 101 -10.62 13.33 -11.46
CA MET A 101 -10.72 14.77 -11.79
C MET A 101 -10.33 15.07 -13.25
N GLN A 102 -9.32 14.38 -13.80
CA GLN A 102 -8.93 14.52 -15.20
C GLN A 102 -10.00 14.03 -16.18
N TYR A 103 -10.78 12.99 -15.85
CA TYR A 103 -11.94 12.59 -16.67
C TYR A 103 -13.07 13.62 -16.69
N VAL A 104 -13.07 14.59 -15.77
CA VAL A 104 -13.99 15.76 -15.76
C VAL A 104 -13.36 16.97 -16.48
N SER A 105 -12.09 16.88 -16.87
CA SER A 105 -11.24 17.96 -17.39
C SER A 105 -10.49 17.47 -18.64
N LEU A 106 -11.22 17.02 -19.67
CA LEU A 106 -10.64 16.81 -21.00
C LEU A 106 -10.71 18.11 -21.80
N ASP A 107 -9.69 18.94 -21.66
CA ASP A 107 -9.22 19.86 -22.71
C ASP A 107 -7.87 20.45 -22.24
N GLU A 108 -6.77 19.74 -22.52
CA GLU A 108 -5.49 20.31 -22.99
C GLU A 108 -4.34 19.27 -22.96
N PHE A 109 -3.49 19.40 -23.96
CA PHE A 109 -2.46 18.47 -24.45
C PHE A 109 -1.24 18.26 -23.52
N VAL A 110 -0.48 17.16 -23.75
CA VAL A 110 0.90 17.15 -24.32
C VAL A 110 1.54 15.74 -24.14
N GLU A 111 1.99 15.14 -25.26
CA GLU A 111 2.83 13.94 -25.34
C GLU A 111 4.30 14.24 -24.99
N PHE A 112 5.03 13.34 -24.30
CA PHE A 112 6.50 13.17 -24.39
C PHE A 112 6.97 11.78 -23.85
N PRO A 113 8.18 11.30 -24.19
CA PRO A 113 8.43 9.90 -24.57
C PRO A 113 8.96 8.98 -23.45
N ILE A 114 8.82 7.68 -23.68
CA ILE A 114 9.20 6.58 -22.79
C ILE A 114 10.66 6.19 -23.03
N ASN A 115 11.51 6.36 -22.01
CA ASN A 115 12.83 5.71 -21.96
C ASN A 115 12.77 4.42 -21.13
N LYS A 116 13.13 3.31 -21.79
CA LYS A 116 13.41 1.99 -21.21
C LYS A 116 14.86 1.92 -20.75
N HIS A 117 15.17 1.12 -19.72
CA HIS A 117 16.31 0.18 -19.65
C HIS A 117 16.33 -0.61 -18.29
N PRO A 118 17.04 -1.74 -18.18
CA PRO A 118 16.49 -3.03 -17.70
C PRO A 118 17.25 -3.66 -16.52
N GLU A 119 16.86 -4.91 -16.18
CA GLU A 119 17.62 -5.95 -15.42
C GLU A 119 17.42 -6.06 -13.89
N GLU A 120 16.29 -6.68 -13.50
CA GLU A 120 16.15 -7.51 -12.28
C GLU A 120 15.05 -8.58 -12.56
N SER A 121 15.24 -9.50 -13.52
CA SER A 121 14.13 -10.37 -13.99
C SER A 121 14.01 -11.75 -13.33
N ASP A 122 15.07 -12.45 -12.92
CA ASP A 122 14.91 -13.91 -12.75
C ASP A 122 14.15 -14.41 -11.51
N GLU A 123 14.27 -13.78 -10.33
CA GLU A 123 13.49 -14.22 -9.14
C GLU A 123 12.06 -13.66 -9.11
N ARG A 124 11.87 -12.47 -9.70
CA ARG A 124 10.55 -11.80 -9.78
C ARG A 124 9.63 -12.50 -10.76
N GLU A 125 10.16 -12.99 -11.88
CA GLU A 125 9.40 -13.67 -12.92
C GLU A 125 8.85 -15.03 -12.41
N GLY A 126 9.63 -15.77 -11.62
CA GLY A 126 9.16 -16.98 -10.92
C GLY A 126 8.08 -16.72 -9.86
N ALA A 127 8.21 -15.63 -9.09
CA ALA A 127 7.24 -15.24 -8.06
C ALA A 127 5.93 -14.66 -8.63
N LEU A 128 6.00 -13.89 -9.73
CA LEU A 128 4.84 -13.42 -10.49
C LEU A 128 4.08 -14.60 -11.09
N SER A 129 4.80 -15.56 -11.67
CA SER A 129 4.23 -16.81 -12.20
C SER A 129 3.53 -17.65 -11.11
N ALA A 130 4.06 -17.68 -9.89
CA ALA A 130 3.43 -18.38 -8.76
C ALA A 130 2.17 -17.69 -8.24
N LEU A 131 2.14 -16.36 -8.20
CA LEU A 131 0.95 -15.59 -7.82
C LEU A 131 -0.17 -15.77 -8.83
N GLU A 132 0.12 -15.71 -10.13
CA GLU A 132 -0.85 -15.96 -11.20
C GLU A 132 -1.48 -17.34 -11.09
N ARG A 133 -0.68 -18.39 -10.87
CA ARG A 133 -1.19 -19.75 -10.60
C ARG A 133 -2.07 -19.82 -9.35
N CYS A 134 -1.77 -19.06 -8.31
CA CYS A 134 -2.58 -19.02 -7.10
C CYS A 134 -3.88 -18.24 -7.29
N ILE A 135 -3.89 -17.19 -8.10
CA ILE A 135 -5.11 -16.45 -8.50
C ILE A 135 -6.05 -17.35 -9.29
N GLU A 136 -5.53 -18.18 -10.19
CA GLU A 136 -6.33 -19.17 -10.94
C GLU A 136 -7.00 -20.22 -10.05
N LYS A 137 -6.45 -20.50 -8.87
CA LYS A 137 -7.02 -21.45 -7.91
C LYS A 137 -8.11 -20.85 -7.02
N LEU A 138 -8.34 -19.54 -7.09
CA LEU A 138 -9.38 -18.91 -6.29
C LEU A 138 -10.77 -19.28 -6.81
N PRO A 139 -11.77 -19.48 -5.92
CA PRO A 139 -13.18 -19.53 -6.34
C PRO A 139 -13.56 -18.31 -7.16
N GLU A 140 -14.33 -18.49 -8.23
CA GLU A 140 -14.58 -17.47 -9.26
C GLU A 140 -14.99 -16.11 -8.69
N ARG A 141 -15.89 -16.08 -7.70
CA ARG A 141 -16.34 -14.82 -7.06
C ARG A 141 -15.22 -14.14 -6.27
N GLN A 142 -14.34 -14.92 -5.64
CA GLN A 142 -13.15 -14.39 -4.96
C GLN A 142 -12.13 -13.90 -5.98
N LYS A 143 -11.83 -14.69 -7.01
CA LYS A 143 -10.94 -14.33 -8.11
C LYS A 143 -11.37 -13.00 -8.73
N LYS A 144 -12.63 -12.88 -9.16
CA LYS A 144 -13.20 -11.68 -9.77
C LYS A 144 -13.17 -10.48 -8.82
N SER A 145 -13.48 -10.66 -7.54
CA SER A 145 -13.46 -9.55 -6.58
C SER A 145 -12.04 -9.12 -6.21
N VAL A 146 -11.10 -10.06 -6.11
CA VAL A 146 -9.67 -9.80 -5.88
C VAL A 146 -9.05 -9.12 -7.08
N ASP A 147 -9.32 -9.61 -8.28
CA ASP A 147 -8.88 -9.02 -9.55
C ASP A 147 -9.41 -7.58 -9.68
N LEU A 148 -10.71 -7.37 -9.49
CA LEU A 148 -11.29 -6.05 -9.54
C LEU A 148 -10.71 -5.12 -8.47
N PHE A 149 -10.47 -5.60 -7.26
CA PHE A 149 -9.99 -4.76 -6.15
C PHE A 149 -8.49 -4.46 -6.23
N PHE A 150 -7.66 -5.46 -6.49
CA PHE A 150 -6.20 -5.37 -6.40
C PHE A 150 -5.52 -5.12 -7.75
N LEU A 151 -6.06 -5.64 -8.85
CA LEU A 151 -5.46 -5.54 -10.18
C LEU A 151 -6.11 -4.42 -11.01
N ASN A 152 -7.45 -4.33 -10.98
CA ASN A 152 -8.22 -3.28 -11.68
C ASN A 152 -8.62 -2.11 -10.77
N GLU A 153 -8.17 -2.14 -9.51
CA GLU A 153 -8.23 -1.00 -8.61
C GLU A 153 -9.65 -0.40 -8.43
N LYS A 154 -10.66 -1.25 -8.26
CA LYS A 154 -12.05 -0.84 -8.00
C LYS A 154 -12.31 -0.76 -6.49
N CYS A 155 -13.05 0.25 -6.04
CA CYS A 155 -13.52 0.31 -4.65
C CYS A 155 -14.69 -0.67 -4.44
N TYR A 156 -15.04 -0.97 -3.19
CA TYR A 156 -16.12 -1.92 -2.92
C TYR A 156 -17.44 -1.56 -3.60
N LYS A 157 -17.79 -0.27 -3.69
CA LYS A 157 -19.01 0.20 -4.37
C LYS A 157 -18.94 -0.07 -5.87
N GLU A 158 -17.84 0.30 -6.53
CA GLU A 158 -17.65 0.02 -7.96
C GLU A 158 -17.66 -1.49 -8.24
N ILE A 159 -17.14 -2.32 -7.33
CA ILE A 159 -17.21 -3.79 -7.48
C ILE A 159 -18.65 -4.27 -7.33
N VAL A 160 -19.42 -3.75 -6.37
CA VAL A 160 -20.86 -4.03 -6.25
C VAL A 160 -21.56 -3.69 -7.57
N ASP A 161 -21.31 -2.49 -8.09
CA ASP A 161 -21.94 -2.00 -9.33
C ASP A 161 -21.55 -2.85 -10.56
N ILE A 162 -20.28 -3.27 -10.66
CA ILE A 162 -19.77 -4.10 -11.77
C ILE A 162 -20.25 -5.55 -11.69
N THR A 163 -20.35 -6.10 -10.48
CA THR A 163 -20.57 -7.56 -10.29
C THR A 163 -22.01 -7.91 -9.95
N GLY A 164 -22.80 -6.96 -9.47
CA GLY A 164 -24.13 -7.20 -8.90
C GLY A 164 -24.12 -7.88 -7.54
N TYR A 165 -22.96 -8.12 -6.94
CA TYR A 165 -22.85 -8.71 -5.59
C TYR A 165 -23.22 -7.69 -4.53
N SER A 166 -23.73 -8.16 -3.38
CA SER A 166 -23.93 -7.27 -2.24
C SER A 166 -22.59 -6.78 -1.67
N LEU A 167 -22.60 -5.63 -1.00
CA LEU A 167 -21.40 -5.08 -0.35
C LEU A 167 -20.78 -6.06 0.68
N LYS A 168 -21.63 -6.85 1.35
CA LYS A 168 -21.19 -7.88 2.30
C LYS A 168 -20.46 -9.02 1.59
N GLU A 169 -20.99 -9.47 0.46
CA GLU A 169 -20.34 -10.48 -0.39
C GLU A 169 -19.01 -9.98 -0.93
N VAL A 170 -18.95 -8.77 -1.48
CA VAL A 170 -17.70 -8.18 -2.01
C VAL A 170 -16.60 -8.14 -0.94
N LYS A 171 -16.90 -7.64 0.27
CA LYS A 171 -15.94 -7.62 1.38
C LYS A 171 -15.49 -9.03 1.76
N SER A 172 -16.42 -9.98 1.83
CA SER A 172 -16.14 -11.37 2.15
C SER A 172 -15.25 -12.04 1.09
N TYR A 173 -15.55 -11.83 -0.19
CA TYR A 173 -14.81 -12.42 -1.30
C TYR A 173 -13.39 -11.89 -1.39
N ILE A 174 -13.18 -10.60 -1.14
CA ILE A 174 -11.84 -9.99 -1.10
C ILE A 174 -11.05 -10.52 0.09
N GLN A 175 -11.66 -10.55 1.29
CA GLN A 175 -10.98 -11.05 2.49
C GLN A 175 -10.59 -12.53 2.37
N ASN A 176 -11.52 -13.38 1.91
CA ASN A 176 -11.28 -14.81 1.72
C ASN A 176 -10.29 -15.07 0.58
N GLY A 177 -10.38 -14.30 -0.51
CA GLY A 177 -9.44 -14.37 -1.61
C GLY A 177 -8.00 -14.06 -1.17
N LYS A 178 -7.79 -12.98 -0.38
CA LYS A 178 -6.46 -12.68 0.20
C LYS A 178 -5.93 -13.81 1.07
N ARG A 179 -6.78 -14.38 1.93
CA ARG A 179 -6.41 -15.49 2.82
C ARG A 179 -5.98 -16.71 1.99
N ASN A 180 -6.73 -17.05 0.96
CA ASN A 180 -6.48 -18.21 0.11
C ASN A 180 -5.23 -18.03 -0.77
N LEU A 181 -4.99 -16.81 -1.28
CA LEU A 181 -3.73 -16.47 -1.96
C LEU A 181 -2.52 -16.66 -1.04
N LYS A 182 -2.61 -16.17 0.20
CA LYS A 182 -1.55 -16.34 1.19
C LYS A 182 -1.24 -17.82 1.44
N ILE A 183 -2.26 -18.63 1.72
CA ILE A 183 -2.10 -20.08 1.95
C ILE A 183 -1.49 -20.78 0.72
N CYS A 184 -1.93 -20.42 -0.49
CA CYS A 184 -1.39 -20.99 -1.72
C CYS A 184 0.09 -20.63 -1.93
N MET A 185 0.46 -19.37 -1.67
CA MET A 185 1.84 -18.91 -1.79
C MET A 185 2.76 -19.51 -0.73
N GLU A 186 2.28 -19.75 0.48
CA GLU A 186 3.05 -20.42 1.56
C GLU A 186 3.32 -21.89 1.19
N LYS A 187 2.31 -22.62 0.69
CA LYS A 187 2.50 -24.02 0.24
C LYS A 187 3.47 -24.18 -0.93
N ASN A 188 3.51 -23.20 -1.85
CA ASN A 188 4.46 -23.21 -2.97
C ASN A 188 5.90 -22.83 -2.55
N ARG A 189 6.14 -22.39 -1.31
CA ARG A 189 7.49 -22.13 -0.77
C ARG A 189 8.09 -23.33 -0.03
N GLU A 190 7.26 -24.30 0.34
CA GLU A 190 7.65 -25.50 1.09
C GLU A 190 7.83 -26.74 0.19
N ALA A 191 7.57 -26.59 -1.12
CA ALA A 191 7.70 -27.62 -2.15
C ALA A 191 8.82 -27.25 -3.12
#